data_AF-A0A9D9Y5F2-F1
#
_entry.id   AF-A0A9D9Y5F2-F1
#
_cell.length_a   1.000
_cell.length_b   1.000
_cell.length_c   1.000
_cell.angle_alpha   90.00
_cell.angle_beta   90.00
_cell.angle_gamma   90.00
#
_symmetry.space_group_name_H-M   'P 1'
#
loop_
_entity.id
_entity.type
_entity.pdbx_description
1 polymer ?
#
loop_
_entity_poly.entity_id
_entity_poly.type
_entity_poly.pdbx_seq_one_letter_code
_entity_poly.pdbx_strand_id
1 'polypeptide(L)'
;MSDPFEHIDAYIQNQLSEADKKAFEEAMLHDNTLRSAVENYHLVMGIGMGLLEVEVRDILNKESNKIKPVSKPNYKWWIPVFIIFLAILSYFFLKYYETNQFEERIAYVMNDYVPPQVVFTRGGSDTLSATIDKGKDAFSRRDYTSCLAILKTMEMVDKNDEYYWLLGHTAFNLQNFHLAKEAFDNVNATFEKFEDVKNMQQRICKLDLYKCNY
;
A
#
# COMPACT_ATOMS: atom_id res chain seq x y z
N MET A 1 20.74 50.28 -55.78
CA MET A 1 20.69 49.01 -56.53
C MET A 1 21.27 47.96 -55.60
N SER A 2 20.50 46.94 -55.23
CA SER A 2 21.04 45.78 -54.52
C SER A 2 22.02 45.06 -55.43
N ASP A 3 23.09 44.53 -54.86
CA ASP A 3 24.08 43.76 -55.62
C ASP A 3 23.43 42.48 -56.16
N PRO A 4 23.44 42.23 -57.50
CA PRO A 4 22.90 41.00 -58.07
C PRO A 4 23.50 39.73 -57.44
N PHE A 5 24.75 39.76 -56.97
CA PHE A 5 25.38 38.58 -56.36
C PHE A 5 24.68 38.12 -55.06
N GLU A 6 23.98 38.99 -54.34
CA GLU A 6 23.24 38.64 -53.12
C GLU A 6 21.98 37.79 -53.39
N HIS A 7 21.51 37.75 -54.64
CA HIS A 7 20.28 37.06 -55.02
C HIS A 7 20.50 35.66 -55.62
N ILE A 8 21.76 35.22 -55.74
CA ILE A 8 22.11 33.91 -56.34
C ILE A 8 21.41 32.76 -55.59
N ASP A 9 21.47 32.75 -54.26
CA ASP A 9 20.86 31.70 -53.43
C ASP A 9 19.35 31.63 -53.64
N ALA A 10 18.68 32.79 -53.64
CA ALA A 10 17.23 32.90 -53.82
C ALA A 10 16.82 32.53 -55.25
N TYR A 11 17.62 32.86 -56.26
CA TYR A 11 17.40 32.47 -57.65
C TYR A 11 17.49 30.95 -57.83
N ILE A 12 18.56 30.33 -57.32
CA ILE A 12 18.76 28.87 -57.40
C ILE A 12 17.69 28.10 -56.61
N GLN A 13 17.21 28.65 -55.49
CA GLN A 13 16.13 28.07 -54.68
C GLN A 13 14.71 28.39 -55.22
N ASN A 14 14.60 29.14 -56.33
CA ASN A 14 13.33 29.61 -56.91
C ASN A 14 12.43 30.36 -55.91
N GLN A 15 13.05 31.20 -55.08
CA GLN A 15 12.41 32.04 -54.07
C GLN A 15 12.23 33.50 -54.50
N LEU A 16 12.80 33.89 -55.64
CA LEU A 16 12.62 35.24 -56.20
C LEU A 16 11.19 35.41 -56.74
N SER A 17 10.67 36.64 -56.64
CA SER A 17 9.42 37.00 -57.31
C SER A 17 9.60 36.97 -58.83
N GLU A 18 8.52 36.80 -59.58
CA GLU A 18 8.58 36.77 -61.06
C GLU A 18 9.17 38.05 -61.68
N ALA A 19 8.98 39.20 -61.03
CA ALA A 19 9.55 40.47 -61.46
C ALA A 19 11.07 40.50 -61.20
N ASP A 20 11.51 40.07 -60.03
CA ASP A 20 12.92 40.06 -59.64
C ASP A 20 13.72 39.00 -60.40
N LYS A 21 13.09 37.84 -60.66
CA LYS A 21 13.68 36.77 -61.46
C LYS A 21 13.99 37.24 -62.88
N LYS A 22 13.07 37.97 -63.52
CA LYS A 22 13.30 38.55 -64.86
C LYS A 22 14.41 39.59 -64.85
N ALA A 23 14.44 40.47 -63.86
CA ALA A 23 15.50 41.46 -63.72
C ALA A 23 16.88 40.80 -63.48
N PHE A 24 16.92 39.71 -62.71
CA PHE A 24 18.11 38.91 -62.46
C PHE A 24 18.58 38.17 -63.72
N GLU A 25 17.67 37.55 -64.48
CA GLU A 25 17.97 36.91 -65.76
C GLU A 25 18.49 37.92 -66.79
N GLU A 26 17.91 39.11 -66.85
CA GLU A 26 18.40 40.22 -67.69
C GLU A 26 19.80 40.66 -67.25
N ALA A 27 20.06 40.79 -65.95
CA ALA A 27 21.40 41.08 -65.44
C ALA A 27 22.41 40.00 -65.82
N MET A 28 22.05 38.71 -65.78
CA MET A 28 22.92 37.61 -66.22
C MET A 28 23.25 37.63 -67.71
N LEU A 29 22.38 38.18 -68.56
CA LEU A 29 22.67 38.34 -69.99
C LEU A 29 23.75 39.38 -70.25
N HIS A 30 23.85 40.39 -69.38
CA HIS A 30 24.78 41.50 -69.53
C HIS A 30 26.05 41.36 -68.67
N ASP A 31 26.01 40.55 -67.62
CA ASP A 31 27.14 40.30 -66.72
C ASP A 31 27.61 38.83 -66.80
N ASN A 32 28.71 38.63 -67.53
CA ASN A 32 29.37 37.32 -67.65
C ASN A 32 29.88 36.78 -66.31
N THR A 33 30.22 37.66 -65.36
CA THR A 33 30.74 37.26 -64.05
C THR A 33 29.63 36.74 -63.15
N LEU A 34 28.47 37.41 -63.16
CA LEU A 34 27.25 36.94 -62.48
C LEU A 34 26.80 35.59 -63.01
N ARG A 35 26.75 35.42 -64.34
CA ARG A 35 26.39 34.13 -64.97
C ARG A 35 27.34 33.02 -64.53
N SER A 36 28.64 33.27 -64.55
CA SER A 36 29.64 32.28 -64.11
C SER A 36 29.50 31.93 -62.62
N ALA A 37 29.17 32.90 -61.76
CA ALA A 37 28.91 32.65 -60.35
C ALA A 37 27.68 31.74 -60.14
N VAL A 38 26.61 31.94 -60.91
CA VAL A 38 25.42 31.08 -60.90
C VAL A 38 25.73 29.68 -61.41
N GLU A 39 26.46 29.55 -62.53
CA GLU A 39 26.85 28.25 -63.10
C GLU A 39 27.74 27.45 -62.14
N ASN A 40 28.64 28.11 -61.42
CA ASN A 40 29.57 27.48 -60.49
C ASN A 40 29.02 27.35 -59.05
N TYR A 41 27.82 27.85 -58.78
CA TYR A 41 27.22 27.87 -57.44
C TYR A 41 27.19 26.48 -56.78
N HIS A 42 26.77 25.46 -57.52
CA HIS A 42 26.69 24.09 -57.03
C HIS A 42 28.07 23.50 -56.67
N LEU A 43 29.12 23.88 -57.40
CA LEU A 43 30.48 23.42 -57.12
C LEU A 43 31.01 24.04 -55.82
N VAL A 44 30.83 25.36 -55.66
CA VAL A 44 31.26 26.08 -54.46
C VAL A 44 30.51 25.59 -53.23
N MET A 45 29.18 25.40 -53.34
CA MET A 45 28.38 24.85 -52.24
C MET A 45 28.76 23.41 -51.90
N GLY A 46 29.05 22.57 -52.90
CA GLY A 46 29.52 21.20 -52.67
C GLY A 46 30.84 21.15 -51.90
N ILE A 47 31.79 22.02 -52.24
CA ILE A 47 33.07 22.15 -51.51
C ILE A 47 32.84 22.63 -50.08
N GLY A 48 31.98 23.64 -49.89
CA GLY A 48 31.64 24.17 -48.57
C GLY A 48 31.00 23.11 -47.66
N MET A 49 30.06 22.31 -48.18
CA MET A 49 29.46 21.20 -47.43
C MET A 49 30.49 20.14 -47.04
N GLY A 50 31.41 19.78 -47.95
CA GLY A 50 32.46 18.81 -47.66
C GLY A 50 33.42 19.27 -46.56
N LEU A 51 33.80 20.56 -46.55
CA LEU A 51 34.62 21.13 -45.49
C LEU A 51 33.90 21.16 -44.15
N LEU A 52 32.62 21.53 -44.16
CA LEU A 52 31.79 21.57 -42.94
C LEU A 52 31.59 20.17 -42.35
N GLU A 53 31.41 19.15 -43.19
CA GLU A 53 31.33 17.75 -42.73
C GLU A 53 32.62 17.32 -42.01
N VAL A 54 33.79 17.68 -42.57
CA VAL A 54 35.09 17.37 -41.96
C VAL A 54 35.26 18.07 -40.61
N GLU A 55 34.91 19.36 -40.52
CA GLU A 55 34.99 20.12 -39.27
C GLU A 55 34.04 19.58 -38.20
N VAL A 56 32.78 19.30 -38.57
CA VAL A 56 31.78 18.72 -37.66
C VAL A 56 32.24 17.36 -37.15
N ARG A 57 32.84 16.53 -38.02
CA ARG A 57 33.38 15.23 -37.64
C ARG A 57 34.54 15.35 -36.66
N ASP A 58 35.42 16.33 -36.83
CA ASP A 58 36.51 16.59 -35.90
C ASP A 58 36.01 17.10 -34.54
N ILE A 59 35.01 17.98 -34.53
CA ILE A 59 34.36 18.43 -33.28
C ILE A 59 33.72 17.24 -32.54
N LEU A 60 32.97 16.39 -33.26
CA LEU A 60 32.35 15.19 -32.70
C LEU A 60 33.38 14.21 -32.14
N ASN A 61 34.49 13.98 -32.85
CA ASN A 61 35.56 13.11 -32.38
C ASN A 61 36.26 13.68 -31.13
N LYS A 62 36.48 14.99 -31.09
CA LYS A 62 37.10 15.67 -29.95
C LYS A 62 36.21 15.67 -28.72
N GLU A 63 34.89 15.79 -28.88
CA GLU A 63 33.92 15.69 -27.78
C GLU A 63 33.67 14.24 -27.34
N SER A 64 33.59 13.30 -28.28
CA SER A 64 33.45 11.86 -27.99
C SER A 64 34.60 11.34 -27.12
N ASN A 65 35.84 11.75 -27.41
CA ASN A 65 37.02 11.38 -26.63
C ASN A 65 37.08 12.04 -25.23
N LYS A 66 36.22 13.03 -24.93
CA LYS A 66 36.09 13.63 -23.59
C LYS A 66 35.01 12.97 -22.74
N ILE A 67 34.15 12.11 -23.33
CA ILE A 67 33.13 11.38 -22.58
C ILE A 67 33.84 10.29 -21.77
N LYS A 68 34.14 10.60 -20.51
CA LYS A 68 34.62 9.60 -19.55
C LYS A 68 33.61 8.43 -19.53
N PRO A 69 34.08 7.17 -19.56
CA PRO A 69 33.16 6.04 -19.49
C PRO A 69 32.33 6.17 -18.22
N VAL A 70 31.00 6.24 -18.38
CA VAL A 70 30.07 6.26 -17.25
C VAL A 70 30.32 4.98 -16.47
N SER A 71 30.85 5.13 -15.26
CA SER A 71 31.07 4.04 -14.32
C SER A 71 29.74 3.30 -14.17
N LYS A 72 29.69 2.04 -14.62
CA LYS A 72 28.50 1.22 -14.46
C LYS A 72 28.27 1.05 -12.96
N PRO A 73 27.12 1.47 -12.41
CA PRO A 73 26.86 1.31 -10.99
C PRO A 73 26.96 -0.18 -10.64
N ASN A 74 27.69 -0.48 -9.55
CA ASN A 74 27.89 -1.84 -9.09
C ASN A 74 26.60 -2.38 -8.43
N TYR A 75 25.63 -2.74 -9.25
CA TYR A 75 24.30 -3.22 -8.82
C TYR A 75 24.37 -4.51 -8.00
N LYS A 76 25.50 -5.23 -8.01
CA LYS A 76 25.69 -6.45 -7.21
C LYS A 76 25.57 -6.19 -5.70
N TRP A 77 25.84 -4.97 -5.23
CA TRP A 77 25.66 -4.61 -3.83
C TRP A 77 24.18 -4.35 -3.46
N TRP A 78 23.33 -4.05 -4.45
CA TRP A 78 21.90 -3.82 -4.25
C TRP A 78 21.06 -5.10 -4.18
N ILE A 79 21.58 -6.21 -4.70
CA ILE A 79 20.92 -7.53 -4.67
C ILE A 79 20.56 -7.96 -3.23
N PRO A 80 21.48 -7.96 -2.24
CA PRO A 80 21.11 -8.35 -0.87
C PRO A 80 20.11 -7.39 -0.22
N VAL A 81 20.19 -6.08 -0.53
CA VAL A 81 19.25 -5.07 -0.02
C VAL A 81 17.83 -5.35 -0.50
N PHE A 82 17.68 -5.71 -1.78
CA PHE A 82 16.37 -6.05 -2.35
C PHE A 82 15.78 -7.33 -1.76
N ILE A 83 16.62 -8.34 -1.50
CA ILE A 83 16.19 -9.59 -0.84
C ILE A 83 15.67 -9.31 0.58
N ILE A 84 16.39 -8.50 1.36
CA ILE A 84 15.98 -8.11 2.71
C ILE A 84 14.66 -7.32 2.65
N PHE A 85 14.53 -6.39 1.71
CA PHE A 85 13.30 -5.62 1.52
C PHE A 85 12.09 -6.53 1.21
N LEU A 86 12.24 -7.50 0.30
CA LEU A 86 11.21 -8.49 -0.01
C LEU A 86 10.85 -9.36 1.19
N ALA A 87 11.83 -9.78 2.00
CA ALA A 87 11.58 -10.56 3.21
C ALA A 87 10.76 -9.76 4.25
N ILE A 88 11.08 -8.48 4.43
CA ILE A 88 10.33 -7.57 5.31
C ILE A 88 8.90 -7.39 4.79
N LEU A 89 8.75 -7.12 3.48
CA LEU A 89 7.43 -6.93 2.87
C LEU A 89 6.56 -8.18 3.02
N SER A 90 7.13 -9.36 2.80
CA SER A 90 6.46 -10.66 2.97
C SER A 90 6.03 -10.89 4.42
N TYR A 91 6.89 -10.56 5.39
CA TYR A 91 6.56 -10.67 6.81
C TYR A 91 5.37 -9.79 7.19
N PHE A 92 5.36 -8.52 6.77
CA PHE A 92 4.24 -7.61 7.01
C PHE A 92 2.96 -8.09 6.33
N PHE A 93 3.06 -8.61 5.10
CA PHE A 93 1.92 -9.12 4.36
C PHE A 93 1.30 -10.35 5.06
N LEU A 94 2.13 -11.28 5.55
CA LEU A 94 1.65 -12.42 6.34
C LEU A 94 0.94 -11.97 7.62
N LYS A 95 1.50 -11.00 8.35
CA LYS A 95 0.89 -10.47 9.57
C LYS A 95 -0.45 -9.76 9.30
N TYR A 96 -0.53 -9.03 8.20
CA TYR A 96 -1.77 -8.39 7.76
C TYR A 96 -2.86 -9.42 7.44
N TYR A 97 -2.53 -10.46 6.68
CA TYR A 97 -3.48 -11.55 6.37
C TYR A 97 -3.95 -12.31 7.61
N GLU A 98 -3.02 -12.63 8.52
CA GLU A 98 -3.34 -13.31 9.78
C GLU A 98 -4.31 -12.49 10.63
N THR A 99 -4.09 -11.17 10.71
CA THR A 99 -4.95 -10.26 11.49
C THR A 99 -6.35 -10.14 10.89
N ASN A 100 -6.46 -9.96 9.56
CA ASN A 100 -7.77 -9.82 8.91
C ASN A 100 -8.61 -11.08 9.03
N GLN A 101 -8.01 -12.27 8.86
CA GLN A 101 -8.75 -13.52 9.04
C GLN A 101 -9.20 -13.71 10.49
N PHE A 102 -8.43 -13.22 11.46
CA PHE A 102 -8.80 -13.31 12.86
C PHE A 102 -10.01 -12.40 13.18
N GLU A 103 -9.99 -11.16 12.70
CA GLU A 103 -11.11 -10.23 12.87
C GLU A 103 -12.40 -10.73 12.20
N GLU A 104 -12.31 -11.30 10.99
CA GLU A 104 -13.46 -11.89 10.30
C GLU A 104 -14.06 -13.07 11.09
N ARG A 105 -13.21 -13.92 11.67
CA ARG A 105 -13.68 -15.04 12.53
C ARG A 105 -14.33 -14.53 13.80
N ILE A 106 -13.75 -13.51 14.45
CA ILE A 106 -14.38 -12.88 15.62
C ILE A 106 -15.74 -12.33 15.23
N ALA A 107 -15.82 -11.57 14.13
CA ALA A 107 -17.06 -11.00 13.65
C ALA A 107 -18.12 -12.08 13.38
N TYR A 108 -17.73 -13.18 12.74
CA TYR A 108 -18.60 -14.32 12.51
C TYR A 108 -19.16 -14.92 13.81
N VAL A 109 -18.31 -15.20 14.80
CA VAL A 109 -18.75 -15.80 16.06
C VAL A 109 -19.60 -14.82 16.88
N MET A 110 -19.29 -13.52 16.82
CA MET A 110 -20.00 -12.47 17.56
C MET A 110 -21.35 -12.11 16.96
N ASN A 111 -21.51 -12.20 15.64
CA ASN A 111 -22.76 -11.82 14.96
C ASN A 111 -23.96 -12.66 15.41
N ASP A 112 -23.73 -13.94 15.72
CA ASP A 112 -24.76 -14.87 16.16
C ASP A 112 -24.87 -14.98 17.68
N TYR A 113 -24.07 -14.21 18.42
CA TYR A 113 -24.03 -14.28 19.87
C TYR A 113 -25.03 -13.30 20.49
N VAL A 114 -25.96 -13.84 21.27
CA VAL A 114 -26.89 -13.07 22.09
C VAL A 114 -26.49 -13.28 23.55
N PRO A 115 -26.13 -12.22 24.30
CA PRO A 115 -25.82 -12.35 25.71
C PRO A 115 -26.99 -12.97 26.48
N PRO A 116 -26.74 -13.92 27.39
CA PRO A 116 -27.80 -14.59 28.12
C PRO A 116 -28.51 -13.63 29.06
N GLN A 117 -29.79 -13.90 29.32
CA GLN A 117 -30.51 -13.15 30.34
C GLN A 117 -30.09 -13.63 31.73
N VAL A 118 -29.77 -12.67 32.60
CA VAL A 118 -29.45 -12.93 34.00
C VAL A 118 -30.73 -12.91 34.84
N VAL A 119 -30.88 -13.90 35.71
CA VAL A 119 -32.00 -13.99 36.64
C VAL A 119 -31.53 -13.52 38.01
N PHE A 120 -32.31 -12.63 38.63
CA PHE A 120 -32.07 -12.13 39.98
C PHE A 120 -32.82 -12.98 40.99
N THR A 121 -32.11 -13.58 41.93
CA THR A 121 -32.72 -14.35 43.02
C THR A 121 -33.13 -13.39 44.12
N ARG A 122 -34.43 -13.15 44.31
CA ARG A 122 -34.91 -12.31 45.41
C ARG A 122 -34.77 -13.07 46.74
N GLY A 123 -34.00 -12.54 47.69
CA GLY A 123 -34.01 -13.00 49.10
C GLY A 123 -32.69 -13.57 49.65
N GLY A 124 -31.58 -13.52 48.92
CA GLY A 124 -30.27 -13.93 49.45
C GLY A 124 -29.68 -12.87 50.40
N SER A 125 -29.56 -13.20 51.69
CA SER A 125 -28.97 -12.33 52.73
C SER A 125 -27.44 -12.32 52.73
N ASP A 126 -26.80 -13.10 51.86
CA ASP A 126 -25.35 -13.29 51.89
C ASP A 126 -24.63 -12.23 51.04
N THR A 127 -23.55 -11.66 51.59
CA THR A 127 -22.64 -10.71 50.93
C THR A 127 -22.11 -11.24 49.58
N LEU A 128 -22.03 -12.57 49.46
CA LEU A 128 -21.65 -13.26 48.23
C LEU A 128 -22.69 -13.07 47.12
N SER A 129 -23.97 -13.34 47.42
CA SER A 129 -25.08 -13.12 46.49
C SER A 129 -25.12 -11.65 46.05
N ALA A 130 -24.87 -10.72 46.99
CA ALA A 130 -24.89 -9.29 46.70
C ALA A 130 -23.81 -8.85 45.69
N THR A 131 -22.64 -9.50 45.65
CA THR A 131 -21.58 -9.13 44.70
C THR A 131 -21.86 -9.70 43.32
N ILE A 132 -22.31 -10.96 43.23
CA ILE A 132 -22.75 -11.56 41.97
C ILE A 132 -23.94 -10.78 41.40
N ASP A 133 -24.91 -10.37 42.22
CA ASP A 133 -26.08 -9.61 41.79
C ASP A 133 -25.71 -8.22 41.24
N LYS A 134 -24.70 -7.54 41.83
CA LYS A 134 -24.13 -6.31 41.24
C LYS A 134 -23.47 -6.58 39.90
N GLY A 135 -22.77 -7.71 39.78
CA GLY A 135 -22.21 -8.18 38.51
C GLY A 135 -23.28 -8.41 37.46
N LYS A 136 -24.37 -9.10 37.82
CA LYS A 136 -25.54 -9.34 36.95
C LYS A 136 -26.20 -8.04 36.52
N ASP A 137 -26.36 -7.09 37.44
CA ASP A 137 -26.89 -5.76 37.15
C ASP A 137 -26.03 -5.03 36.11
N ALA A 138 -24.71 -4.96 36.30
CA ALA A 138 -23.80 -4.38 35.32
C ALA A 138 -23.85 -5.12 33.96
N PHE A 139 -23.88 -6.45 33.99
CA PHE A 139 -24.00 -7.29 32.79
C PHE A 139 -25.31 -7.01 32.03
N SER A 140 -26.43 -6.89 32.72
CA SER A 140 -27.74 -6.61 32.14
C SER A 140 -27.79 -5.24 31.45
N ARG A 141 -27.02 -4.27 31.95
CA ARG A 141 -26.81 -2.95 31.34
C ARG A 141 -25.80 -2.96 30.19
N ARG A 142 -25.23 -4.12 29.84
CA ARG A 142 -24.14 -4.29 28.86
C ARG A 142 -22.86 -3.54 29.25
N ASP A 143 -22.70 -3.19 30.53
CA ASP A 143 -21.47 -2.61 31.06
C ASP A 143 -20.53 -3.73 31.51
N TYR A 144 -19.92 -4.39 30.52
CA TYR A 144 -19.07 -5.56 30.74
C TYR A 144 -17.76 -5.21 31.46
N THR A 145 -17.25 -3.97 31.30
CA THR A 145 -16.05 -3.51 31.98
C THR A 145 -16.31 -3.38 33.48
N SER A 146 -17.42 -2.76 33.88
CA SER A 146 -17.81 -2.69 35.29
C SER A 146 -18.16 -4.07 35.84
N CYS A 147 -18.83 -4.91 35.06
CA CYS A 147 -19.12 -6.29 35.45
C CYS A 147 -17.82 -7.05 35.78
N LEU A 148 -16.82 -7.00 34.88
CA LEU A 148 -15.52 -7.63 35.11
C LEU A 148 -14.82 -7.08 36.34
N ALA A 149 -14.86 -5.75 36.56
CA ALA A 149 -14.26 -5.13 37.73
C ALA A 149 -14.91 -5.62 39.04
N ILE A 150 -16.24 -5.73 39.08
CA ILE A 150 -17.00 -6.24 40.22
C ILE A 150 -16.68 -7.73 40.47
N LEU A 151 -16.66 -8.56 39.42
CA LEU A 151 -16.34 -9.98 39.57
C LEU A 151 -14.91 -10.19 40.09
N LYS A 152 -13.94 -9.36 39.68
CA LYS A 152 -12.55 -9.44 40.16
C LYS A 152 -12.38 -9.15 41.65
N THR A 153 -13.34 -8.51 42.32
CA THR A 153 -13.25 -8.26 43.77
C THR A 153 -13.65 -9.47 44.61
N MET A 154 -14.14 -10.56 43.99
CA MET A 154 -14.56 -11.77 44.73
C MET A 154 -13.35 -12.63 45.12
N GLU A 155 -13.35 -13.11 46.36
CA GLU A 155 -12.33 -14.02 46.87
C GLU A 155 -12.42 -15.41 46.23
N MET A 156 -11.33 -16.18 46.20
CA MET A 156 -11.30 -17.50 45.56
C MET A 156 -12.30 -18.50 46.17
N VAL A 157 -12.53 -18.42 47.49
CA VAL A 157 -13.43 -19.32 48.24
C VAL A 157 -14.89 -19.14 47.85
N ASP A 158 -15.20 -17.97 47.31
CA ASP A 158 -16.55 -17.49 47.01
C ASP A 158 -16.97 -17.76 45.55
N LYS A 159 -16.06 -18.27 44.72
CA LYS A 159 -16.31 -18.50 43.29
C LYS A 159 -17.10 -19.78 43.08
N ASN A 160 -18.33 -19.63 42.60
CA ASN A 160 -19.22 -20.73 42.22
C ASN A 160 -19.40 -20.82 40.69
N ASP A 161 -20.17 -21.81 40.23
CA ASP A 161 -20.45 -22.00 38.80
C ASP A 161 -21.10 -20.76 38.17
N GLU A 162 -21.95 -20.04 38.90
CA GLU A 162 -22.60 -18.83 38.42
C GLU A 162 -21.62 -17.67 38.21
N TYR A 163 -20.63 -17.53 39.09
CA TYR A 163 -19.51 -16.60 38.91
C TYR A 163 -18.75 -16.91 37.63
N TYR A 164 -18.36 -18.17 37.41
CA TYR A 164 -17.58 -18.59 36.25
C TYR A 164 -18.37 -18.46 34.95
N TRP A 165 -19.66 -18.79 34.97
CA TRP A 165 -20.58 -18.55 33.85
C TRP A 165 -20.67 -17.07 33.51
N LEU A 166 -20.93 -16.20 34.49
CA LEU A 166 -21.05 -14.76 34.26
C LEU A 166 -19.73 -14.13 33.81
N LEU A 167 -18.60 -14.56 34.39
CA LEU A 167 -17.25 -14.16 33.99
C LEU A 167 -16.96 -14.56 32.55
N GLY A 168 -17.31 -15.79 32.16
CA GLY A 168 -17.12 -16.31 30.81
C GLY A 168 -17.83 -15.46 29.77
N HIS A 169 -19.12 -15.19 29.97
CA HIS A 169 -19.89 -14.33 29.06
C HIS A 169 -19.41 -12.87 29.07
N THR A 170 -18.96 -12.36 30.22
CA THR A 170 -18.41 -10.99 30.32
C THR A 170 -17.10 -10.87 29.55
N ALA A 171 -16.17 -11.79 29.77
CA ALA A 171 -14.89 -11.86 29.09
C ALA A 171 -15.08 -12.07 27.57
N PHE A 172 -16.06 -12.89 27.19
CA PHE A 172 -16.42 -13.11 25.80
C PHE A 172 -16.86 -11.81 25.12
N ASN A 173 -17.78 -11.05 25.72
CA ASN A 173 -18.22 -9.75 25.19
C ASN A 173 -17.09 -8.71 25.12
N LEU A 174 -16.09 -8.81 26.01
CA LEU A 174 -14.89 -7.97 25.99
C LEU A 174 -13.81 -8.48 25.00
N GLN A 175 -14.11 -9.50 24.20
CA GLN A 175 -13.18 -10.15 23.26
C GLN A 175 -11.92 -10.74 23.94
N ASN A 176 -11.97 -10.96 25.26
CA ASN A 176 -10.92 -11.66 25.99
C ASN A 176 -11.21 -13.16 25.99
N PHE A 177 -11.02 -13.79 24.82
CA PHE A 177 -11.36 -15.20 24.60
C PHE A 177 -10.56 -16.18 25.46
N HIS A 178 -9.33 -15.81 25.84
CA HIS A 178 -8.53 -16.59 26.79
C HIS A 178 -9.24 -16.71 28.13
N LEU A 179 -9.59 -15.55 28.72
CA LEU A 179 -10.26 -15.49 30.02
C LEU A 179 -11.66 -16.11 29.94
N ALA A 180 -12.36 -15.92 28.82
CA ALA A 180 -13.66 -16.53 28.60
C ALA A 180 -13.56 -18.07 28.64
N LYS A 181 -12.59 -18.64 27.92
CA LYS A 181 -12.34 -20.09 27.92
C LYS A 181 -12.00 -20.59 29.32
N GLU A 182 -11.05 -19.95 29.99
CA GLU A 182 -10.64 -20.32 31.35
C GLU A 182 -11.82 -20.30 32.32
N ALA A 183 -12.69 -19.28 32.24
CA ALA A 183 -13.87 -19.19 33.07
C ALA A 183 -14.86 -20.33 32.76
N PHE A 184 -15.15 -20.59 31.48
CA PHE A 184 -16.05 -21.67 31.09
C PHE A 184 -15.52 -23.07 31.45
N ASP A 185 -14.21 -23.31 31.37
CA ASP A 185 -13.57 -24.57 31.76
C ASP A 185 -13.72 -24.86 33.28
N ASN A 186 -13.99 -23.84 34.09
CA ASN A 186 -14.21 -23.98 35.53
C ASN A 186 -15.70 -24.17 35.91
N VAL A 187 -16.63 -24.17 34.96
CA VAL A 187 -18.06 -24.43 35.25
C VAL A 187 -18.31 -25.94 35.30
N ASN A 188 -18.93 -26.41 36.38
CA ASN A 188 -19.21 -27.82 36.58
C ASN A 188 -20.34 -28.33 35.67
N ALA A 189 -20.26 -29.61 35.28
CA ALA A 189 -21.24 -30.28 34.40
C ALA A 189 -22.65 -30.36 34.99
N THR A 190 -22.78 -30.24 36.32
CA THR A 190 -24.05 -30.23 37.04
C THR A 190 -24.76 -28.88 37.03
N PHE A 191 -24.12 -27.84 36.48
CA PHE A 191 -24.70 -26.51 36.42
C PHE A 191 -25.89 -26.48 35.45
N GLU A 192 -26.98 -25.83 35.84
CA GLU A 192 -28.23 -25.78 35.06
C GLU A 192 -28.01 -25.24 33.62
N LYS A 193 -27.06 -24.31 33.46
CA LYS A 193 -26.73 -23.70 32.16
C LYS A 193 -25.49 -24.31 31.51
N PHE A 194 -25.09 -25.53 31.89
CA PHE A 194 -23.88 -26.15 31.35
C PHE A 194 -23.91 -26.36 29.83
N GLU A 195 -25.08 -26.58 29.24
CA GLU A 195 -25.19 -26.70 27.77
C GLU A 195 -24.86 -25.37 27.05
N ASP A 196 -25.23 -24.23 27.64
CA ASP A 196 -24.83 -22.90 27.15
C ASP A 196 -23.30 -22.74 27.22
N VAL A 197 -22.68 -23.13 28.34
CA VAL A 197 -21.22 -23.14 28.51
C VAL A 197 -20.54 -23.98 27.43
N LYS A 198 -21.04 -25.20 27.18
CA LYS A 198 -20.49 -26.09 26.15
C LYS A 198 -20.59 -25.47 24.75
N ASN A 199 -21.72 -24.85 24.43
CA ASN A 199 -21.91 -24.13 23.16
C ASN A 199 -20.92 -22.95 23.05
N MET A 200 -20.67 -22.23 24.14
CA MET A 200 -19.70 -21.13 24.17
C MET A 200 -18.26 -21.64 24.03
N GLN A 201 -17.89 -22.73 24.69
CA GLN A 201 -16.59 -23.38 24.51
C GLN A 201 -16.38 -23.78 23.05
N GLN A 202 -17.37 -24.43 22.41
CA GLN A 202 -17.29 -24.78 20.99
C GLN A 202 -17.11 -23.55 20.08
N ARG A 203 -17.81 -22.44 20.39
CA ARG A 203 -17.65 -21.17 19.65
C ARG A 203 -16.24 -20.61 19.80
N ILE A 204 -15.67 -20.61 21.00
CA ILE A 204 -14.29 -20.16 21.24
C ILE A 204 -13.30 -21.08 20.53
N CYS A 205 -13.53 -22.39 20.53
CA CYS A 205 -12.70 -23.36 19.80
C CYS A 205 -12.67 -23.08 18.29
N LYS A 206 -13.79 -22.67 17.69
CA LYS A 206 -13.88 -22.33 16.26
C LYS A 206 -13.08 -21.08 15.87
N LEU A 207 -12.64 -20.27 16.83
CA LEU A 207 -11.75 -19.13 16.56
C LEU A 207 -10.30 -19.57 16.28
N ASP A 208 -10.00 -20.87 16.25
CA ASP A 208 -8.66 -21.46 16.04
C ASP A 208 -7.58 -20.96 17.01
N LEU A 209 -7.98 -20.26 18.08
CA LEU A 209 -7.08 -19.69 19.08
C LEU A 209 -6.54 -20.73 20.06
N TYR A 210 -7.23 -21.86 20.26
CA TYR A 210 -6.90 -22.85 21.28
C TYR A 210 -7.17 -24.27 20.78
N LYS A 211 -6.25 -25.20 21.08
CA LYS A 211 -6.52 -26.63 20.94
C LYS A 211 -7.61 -27.01 21.94
N CYS A 212 -8.72 -27.55 21.44
CA CYS A 212 -9.78 -28.08 22.28
C CYS A 212 -9.63 -29.59 22.40
N ASN A 213 -9.43 -30.06 23.63
CA ASN A 213 -9.47 -31.48 23.97
C ASN A 213 -10.92 -31.79 24.34
N TYR A 214 -11.65 -32.42 23.43
CA TYR A 214 -12.98 -32.98 23.70
C TYR A 214 -12.86 -34.38 24.30
#